data_AF-A0A7J4GYG0-F1
#
_entry.id   AF-A0A7J4GYG0-F1
#
_cell.length_a   1.000
_cell.length_b   1.000
_cell.length_c   1.000
_cell.angle_alpha   90.00
_cell.angle_beta   90.00
_cell.angle_gamma   90.00
#
_symmetry.space_group_name_H-M   'P 1'
#
loop_
_entity.id
_entity.type
_entity.pdbx_description
1 polymer ?
#
loop_
_entity_poly.entity_id
_entity_poly.type
_entity_poly.pdbx_seq_one_letter_code
_entity_poly.pdbx_strand_id
1 'polypeptide(L)'
;MNDLSQTSLFSSHHDVYEEICIKIKSSKMIHLMASADLESIIALSQLEAALLDCGLAYRRRVLPSLRHTPRDEVTKLPETEGMVIYIDSFSDSVRALNSNELNIHILPIAIEMKFDDSDNSHHGAIDCVATCGVLAAMLAPQGARVRKQRSMILGGSWLRQSLEVNYAPVMAIIRDHLDEEGSLDIRPLPEVPSPAQGMIPGLSDRMLKRLVKSWPNMDIDQRSSAISELVLPALREDGLSTGRLEELVWHRALIPGNDVDIASQLHSARQAWPDDSDAARIHSSKIADQLITTGCL
;
A
#
# COMPACT_ATOMS: atom_id res chain seq x y z
N MET A 1 8.21 -6.10 15.27
CA MET A 1 7.99 -6.24 13.83
C MET A 1 8.45 -7.63 13.47
N ASN A 2 7.47 -8.46 13.14
CA ASN A 2 7.70 -9.80 12.65
C ASN A 2 8.22 -9.69 11.21
N ASP A 3 8.93 -10.72 10.76
CA ASP A 3 9.52 -10.70 9.43
C ASP A 3 8.44 -11.02 8.37
N LEU A 4 7.97 -9.98 7.68
CA LEU A 4 6.97 -10.11 6.60
C LEU A 4 7.53 -10.93 5.43
N SER A 5 8.85 -10.95 5.24
CA SER A 5 9.50 -11.72 4.16
C SER A 5 9.35 -13.24 4.33
N GLN A 6 9.02 -13.71 5.54
CA GLN A 6 8.80 -15.13 5.84
C GLN A 6 7.37 -15.59 5.56
N THR A 7 6.45 -14.68 5.25
CA THR A 7 5.08 -15.08 4.89
C THR A 7 5.06 -15.80 3.54
N SER A 8 4.02 -16.60 3.31
CA SER A 8 3.83 -17.38 2.08
C SER A 8 3.83 -16.53 0.80
N LEU A 9 3.56 -15.23 0.92
CA LEU A 9 3.62 -14.28 -0.19
C LEU A 9 5.04 -14.01 -0.68
N PHE A 10 6.00 -13.87 0.25
CA PHE A 10 7.33 -13.34 -0.07
C PHE A 10 8.43 -14.39 -0.02
N SER A 11 8.20 -15.54 0.62
CA SER A 11 9.21 -16.57 0.83
C SER A 11 9.80 -17.11 -0.47
N SER A 12 9.00 -17.23 -1.54
CA SER A 12 9.46 -17.67 -2.87
C SER A 12 10.36 -16.65 -3.59
N HIS A 13 10.46 -15.43 -3.07
CA HIS A 13 11.25 -14.32 -3.64
C HIS A 13 12.35 -13.84 -2.69
N HIS A 14 12.57 -14.52 -1.56
CA HIS A 14 13.49 -14.09 -0.51
C HIS A 14 14.92 -13.89 -1.01
N ASP A 15 15.46 -14.87 -1.76
CA ASP A 15 16.83 -14.81 -2.30
C ASP A 15 17.03 -13.58 -3.20
N VAL A 16 16.04 -13.28 -4.04
CA VAL A 16 16.07 -12.10 -4.94
C VAL A 16 16.07 -10.81 -4.11
N TYR A 17 15.29 -10.74 -3.03
CA TYR A 17 15.29 -9.58 -2.15
C TYR A 17 16.62 -9.42 -1.39
N GLU A 18 17.24 -10.52 -0.96
CA GLU A 18 18.56 -10.49 -0.31
C GLU A 18 19.65 -9.97 -1.27
N GLU A 19 19.66 -10.48 -2.51
CA GLU A 19 20.58 -10.00 -3.56
C GLU A 19 20.41 -8.51 -3.84
N ILE A 20 19.17 -8.03 -3.94
CA ILE A 20 18.86 -6.60 -4.10
C ILE A 20 19.40 -5.81 -2.90
N CYS A 21 19.18 -6.28 -1.67
CA CYS A 21 19.68 -5.62 -0.46
C CYS A 21 21.22 -5.52 -0.44
N ILE A 22 21.92 -6.57 -0.87
CA ILE A 22 23.39 -6.58 -0.99
C ILE A 22 23.87 -5.55 -2.01
N LYS A 23 23.20 -5.46 -3.16
CA LYS A 23 23.52 -4.45 -4.20
C LYS A 23 23.28 -3.03 -3.71
N ILE A 24 22.20 -2.79 -2.99
CA ILE A 24 21.89 -1.49 -2.39
C ILE A 24 22.98 -1.10 -1.39
N LYS A 25 23.36 -2.00 -0.47
CA LYS A 25 24.38 -1.73 0.55
C LYS A 25 25.79 -1.52 -0.01
N SER A 26 26.12 -2.14 -1.14
CA SER A 26 27.43 -2.00 -1.80
C SER A 26 27.53 -0.81 -2.74
N SER A 27 26.41 -0.15 -3.04
CA SER A 27 26.36 0.98 -3.97
C SER A 27 26.83 2.28 -3.32
N LYS A 28 27.72 3.00 -4.01
CA LYS A 28 28.23 4.31 -3.55
C LYS A 28 27.18 5.42 -3.64
N MET A 29 26.28 5.32 -4.62
CA MET A 29 25.24 6.30 -4.89
C MET A 29 24.04 5.59 -5.49
N ILE A 30 22.87 5.86 -4.94
CA ILE A 30 21.59 5.28 -5.37
C ILE A 30 20.70 6.39 -5.93
N HIS A 31 20.16 6.22 -7.13
CA HIS A 31 19.09 7.07 -7.66
C HIS A 31 17.77 6.35 -7.51
N LEU A 32 16.94 6.82 -6.58
CA LEU A 32 15.63 6.27 -6.30
C LEU A 32 14.59 7.05 -7.11
N MET A 33 13.98 6.38 -8.08
CA MET A 33 13.09 7.00 -9.07
C MET A 33 11.70 6.38 -9.04
N ALA A 34 10.68 7.22 -9.04
CA ALA A 34 9.27 6.81 -9.12
C ALA A 34 8.44 7.92 -9.79
N SER A 35 7.28 7.58 -10.36
CA SER A 35 6.36 8.56 -10.94
C SER A 35 5.67 9.41 -9.88
N ALA A 36 5.16 10.57 -10.29
CA ALA A 36 4.41 11.50 -9.43
C ALA A 36 2.98 11.02 -9.12
N ASP A 37 2.87 9.78 -8.65
CA ASP A 37 1.61 9.10 -8.36
C ASP A 37 1.62 8.55 -6.94
N LEU A 38 0.48 8.66 -6.24
CA LEU A 38 0.36 8.28 -4.83
C LEU A 38 0.94 6.89 -4.51
N GLU A 39 0.61 5.85 -5.29
CA GLU A 39 1.12 4.49 -5.07
C GLU A 39 2.65 4.42 -5.19
N SER A 40 3.21 5.01 -6.25
CA SER A 40 4.64 5.01 -6.51
C SER A 40 5.42 5.83 -5.47
N ILE A 41 4.81 6.88 -4.94
CA ILE A 41 5.40 7.69 -3.86
C ILE A 41 5.39 6.99 -2.52
N ILE A 42 4.33 6.23 -2.19
CA ILE A 42 4.34 5.40 -0.98
C ILE A 42 5.40 4.30 -1.11
N ALA A 43 5.52 3.65 -2.27
CA ALA A 43 6.57 2.65 -2.49
C ALA A 43 7.98 3.27 -2.36
N LEU A 44 8.19 4.44 -2.96
CA LEU A 44 9.45 5.18 -2.87
C LEU A 44 9.79 5.54 -1.42
N SER A 45 8.82 6.01 -0.64
CA SER A 45 9.07 6.45 0.74
C SER A 45 9.47 5.29 1.66
N GLN A 46 9.01 4.06 1.39
CA GLN A 46 9.43 2.87 2.13
C GLN A 46 10.94 2.62 1.99
N LEU A 47 11.44 2.58 0.74
CA LEU A 47 12.87 2.37 0.50
C LEU A 47 13.70 3.57 0.98
N GLU A 48 13.24 4.79 0.74
CA GLU A 48 13.94 5.98 1.18
C GLU A 48 14.11 6.04 2.70
N ALA A 49 13.12 5.57 3.47
CA ALA A 49 13.24 5.42 4.91
C ALA A 49 14.40 4.51 5.31
N ALA A 50 14.53 3.36 4.64
CA ALA A 50 15.61 2.42 4.90
C ALA A 50 16.98 2.97 4.50
N LEU A 51 17.07 3.67 3.36
CA LEU A 51 18.30 4.34 2.94
C LEU A 51 18.75 5.37 3.98
N LEU A 52 17.82 6.18 4.49
CA LEU A 52 18.07 7.14 5.55
C LEU A 52 18.48 6.47 6.87
N ASP A 53 17.78 5.42 7.28
CA ASP A 53 18.08 4.70 8.52
C ASP A 53 19.42 3.94 8.47
N CYS A 54 19.85 3.51 7.28
CA CYS A 54 21.16 2.92 7.04
C CYS A 54 22.28 3.95 6.78
N GLY A 55 21.96 5.23 6.61
CA GLY A 55 22.93 6.28 6.25
C GLY A 55 23.53 6.11 4.84
N LEU A 56 22.78 5.51 3.91
CA LEU A 56 23.22 5.30 2.53
C LEU A 56 23.03 6.56 1.68
N ALA A 57 23.99 6.85 0.80
CA ALA A 57 23.91 7.99 -0.10
C ALA A 57 22.91 7.74 -1.23
N TYR A 58 21.92 8.61 -1.36
CA TYR A 58 20.90 8.50 -2.39
C TYR A 58 20.46 9.87 -2.94
N ARG A 59 19.79 9.84 -4.10
CA ARG A 59 19.08 10.97 -4.68
C ARG A 59 17.69 10.52 -5.12
N ARG A 60 16.66 11.15 -4.54
CA ARG A 60 15.27 11.01 -4.96
C ARG A 60 15.05 11.68 -6.31
N ARG A 61 14.30 11.05 -7.21
CA ARG A 61 13.81 11.66 -8.45
C ARG A 61 12.34 11.32 -8.66
N VAL A 62 11.49 12.34 -8.62
CA VAL A 62 10.07 12.21 -8.98
C VAL A 62 9.92 12.48 -10.48
N LEU A 63 9.55 11.44 -11.21
CA LEU A 63 9.27 11.44 -12.64
C LEU A 63 7.83 11.96 -12.89
N PRO A 64 7.47 12.31 -14.14
CA PRO A 64 6.09 12.64 -14.49
C PRO A 64 5.12 11.51 -14.09
N SER A 65 3.86 11.88 -13.80
CA SER A 65 2.80 10.91 -13.50
C SER A 65 2.55 9.98 -14.70
N LEU A 66 2.23 8.73 -14.40
CA LEU A 66 1.90 7.70 -15.39
C LEU A 66 0.39 7.43 -15.50
N ARG A 67 -0.46 8.11 -14.71
CA ARG A 67 -1.93 7.85 -14.66
C ARG A 67 -2.65 7.97 -16.00
N HIS A 68 -2.17 8.83 -16.88
CA HIS A 68 -2.77 9.08 -18.19
C HIS A 68 -1.87 8.60 -19.34
N THR A 69 -0.80 7.88 -19.01
CA THR A 69 0.16 7.37 -19.96
C THR A 69 -0.29 5.99 -20.43
N PRO A 70 -0.29 5.71 -21.75
CA PRO A 70 -0.53 4.36 -22.26
C PRO A 70 0.45 3.35 -21.65
N ARG A 71 0.00 2.14 -21.34
CA ARG A 71 0.85 1.09 -20.74
C ARG A 71 2.06 0.69 -21.60
N ASP A 72 1.96 0.85 -22.92
CA ASP A 72 3.02 0.50 -23.86
C ASP A 72 4.11 1.59 -23.98
N GLU A 73 3.90 2.76 -23.36
CA GLU A 73 4.87 3.84 -23.41
C GLU A 73 6.04 3.57 -22.46
N VAL A 74 7.22 3.35 -23.02
CA VAL A 74 8.43 3.11 -22.24
C VAL A 74 8.93 4.42 -21.64
N THR A 75 8.85 4.54 -20.31
CA THR A 75 9.44 5.65 -19.56
C THR A 75 10.94 5.71 -19.78
N LYS A 76 11.43 6.75 -20.45
CA LYS A 76 12.86 7.01 -20.58
C LYS A 76 13.41 7.53 -19.26
N LEU A 77 14.23 6.72 -18.60
CA LEU A 77 14.92 7.12 -17.39
C LEU A 77 16.06 8.09 -17.72
N PRO A 78 16.30 9.11 -16.88
CA PRO A 78 17.43 10.00 -17.05
C PRO A 78 18.74 9.22 -16.86
N GLU A 79 19.76 9.53 -17.66
CA GLU A 79 21.10 8.95 -17.50
C GLU A 79 21.72 9.42 -16.18
N THR A 80 22.29 8.48 -15.42
CA THR A 80 22.89 8.75 -14.12
C THR A 80 24.09 7.87 -13.84
N GLU A 81 25.10 8.43 -13.19
CA GLU A 81 26.16 7.64 -12.57
C GLU A 81 25.69 7.05 -11.23
N GLY A 82 25.85 5.74 -11.07
CA GLY A 82 25.44 5.00 -9.87
C GLY A 82 24.34 3.99 -10.15
N MET A 83 23.86 3.35 -9.08
CA MET A 83 22.77 2.36 -9.17
C MET A 83 21.44 3.09 -9.30
N VAL A 84 20.60 2.67 -10.27
CA VAL A 84 19.21 3.13 -10.36
C VAL A 84 18.30 2.10 -9.72
N ILE A 85 17.39 2.58 -8.87
CA ILE A 85 16.21 1.82 -8.44
C ILE A 85 15.00 2.56 -9.02
N TYR A 86 14.34 1.94 -10.00
CA TYR A 86 13.14 2.47 -10.61
C TYR A 86 11.93 1.68 -10.13
N ILE A 87 10.94 2.38 -9.57
CA ILE A 87 9.69 1.80 -9.08
C ILE A 87 8.61 2.12 -10.10
N ASP A 88 8.10 1.07 -10.75
CA ASP A 88 7.08 1.16 -11.78
C ASP A 88 5.81 0.45 -11.31
N SER A 89 4.95 1.19 -10.60
CA SER A 89 3.73 0.65 -10.01
C SER A 89 2.63 0.33 -11.02
N PHE A 90 2.72 0.86 -12.24
CA PHE A 90 1.64 0.80 -13.24
C PHE A 90 1.89 -0.23 -14.34
N SER A 91 3.10 -0.78 -14.40
CA SER A 91 3.43 -1.88 -15.30
C SER A 91 2.69 -3.18 -14.97
N ASP A 92 2.63 -4.06 -15.97
CA ASP A 92 2.10 -5.41 -15.78
C ASP A 92 2.97 -6.23 -14.81
N SER A 93 2.32 -7.17 -14.13
CA SER A 93 3.00 -7.99 -13.13
C SER A 93 3.95 -9.01 -13.77
N VAL A 94 5.15 -9.13 -13.21
CA VAL A 94 6.17 -10.11 -13.61
C VAL A 94 6.20 -11.32 -12.69
N ARG A 95 6.81 -12.43 -13.10
CA ARG A 95 6.92 -13.63 -12.24
C ARG A 95 7.97 -13.48 -11.12
N ALA A 96 9.01 -12.70 -11.37
CA ALA A 96 10.07 -12.42 -10.41
C ALA A 96 10.79 -11.14 -10.85
N LEU A 97 11.41 -10.44 -9.89
CA LEU A 97 12.28 -9.31 -10.19
C LEU A 97 13.62 -9.80 -10.75
N ASN A 98 14.23 -8.99 -11.61
CA ASN A 98 15.58 -9.26 -12.10
C ASN A 98 16.63 -8.62 -11.17
N SER A 99 17.30 -9.45 -10.38
CA SER A 99 18.40 -9.03 -9.52
C SER A 99 19.77 -9.09 -10.21
N ASN A 100 19.89 -9.51 -11.47
CA ASN A 100 21.20 -9.66 -12.14
C ASN A 100 21.73 -8.34 -12.71
N GLU A 101 20.85 -7.39 -13.01
CA GLU A 101 21.22 -6.11 -13.60
C GLU A 101 21.84 -5.14 -12.58
N LEU A 102 22.64 -4.18 -13.06
CA LEU A 102 23.17 -3.12 -12.20
C LEU A 102 22.03 -2.22 -11.67
N ASN A 103 21.04 -1.97 -12.53
CA ASN A 103 19.84 -1.23 -12.18
C ASN A 103 18.77 -2.20 -11.72
N ILE A 104 18.01 -1.80 -10.70
CA ILE A 104 16.89 -2.58 -10.18
C ILE A 104 15.60 -1.94 -10.63
N HIS A 105 14.78 -2.73 -11.30
CA HIS A 105 13.44 -2.34 -11.72
C HIS A 105 12.43 -3.08 -10.83
N ILE A 106 11.76 -2.33 -9.95
CA ILE A 106 10.73 -2.85 -9.06
C ILE A 106 9.39 -2.75 -9.78
N LEU A 107 8.81 -3.92 -10.01
CA LEU A 107 7.56 -4.15 -10.73
C LEU A 107 6.61 -4.94 -9.83
N PRO A 108 5.29 -4.89 -10.06
CA PRO A 108 4.38 -5.79 -9.38
C PRO A 108 4.73 -7.26 -9.68
N ILE A 109 4.61 -8.14 -8.70
CA ILE A 109 4.99 -9.55 -8.84
C ILE A 109 3.73 -10.40 -8.84
N ALA A 110 3.48 -11.13 -9.94
CA ALA A 110 2.38 -12.07 -10.06
C ALA A 110 2.59 -13.27 -9.14
N ILE A 111 1.57 -13.62 -8.38
CA ILE A 111 1.60 -14.77 -7.49
C ILE A 111 0.41 -15.68 -7.72
N GLU A 112 0.61 -16.96 -7.44
CA GLU A 112 -0.41 -17.98 -7.43
C GLU A 112 -0.51 -18.55 -6.01
N MET A 113 -1.70 -18.47 -5.43
CA MET A 113 -2.00 -19.03 -4.11
C MET A 113 -2.95 -20.20 -4.26
N LYS A 114 -2.66 -21.29 -3.55
CA LYS A 114 -3.60 -22.39 -3.36
C LYS A 114 -4.08 -22.35 -1.92
N PHE A 115 -5.39 -22.44 -1.74
CA PHE A 115 -5.98 -22.61 -0.42
C PHE A 115 -6.30 -24.08 -0.23
N ASP A 116 -6.09 -24.60 0.98
CA ASP A 116 -6.31 -26.02 1.28
C ASP A 116 -7.77 -26.45 1.04
N ASP A 117 -8.71 -25.50 1.17
CA ASP A 117 -10.16 -25.71 0.98
C ASP A 117 -10.66 -25.41 -0.44
N SER A 118 -9.77 -25.15 -1.41
CA SER A 118 -10.13 -24.81 -2.79
C SER A 118 -9.25 -25.54 -3.81
N ASP A 119 -9.87 -26.28 -4.72
CA ASP A 119 -9.18 -26.87 -5.87
C ASP A 119 -8.73 -25.84 -6.92
N ASN A 120 -9.20 -24.58 -6.80
CA ASN A 120 -8.84 -23.50 -7.71
C ASN A 120 -7.60 -22.76 -7.22
N SER A 121 -6.66 -22.49 -8.13
CA SER A 121 -5.59 -21.53 -7.86
C SER A 121 -6.09 -20.11 -7.98
N HIS A 122 -5.73 -19.29 -6.99
CA HIS A 122 -6.06 -17.88 -6.92
C HIS A 122 -4.86 -17.06 -7.41
N HIS A 123 -5.09 -16.23 -8.40
CA HIS A 123 -4.07 -15.32 -8.92
C HIS A 123 -4.19 -13.97 -8.23
N GLY A 124 -3.05 -13.45 -7.79
CA GLY A 124 -2.93 -12.11 -7.26
C GLY A 124 -1.62 -11.50 -7.72
N ALA A 125 -1.32 -10.30 -7.24
CA ALA A 125 0.01 -9.76 -7.44
C ALA A 125 0.41 -8.88 -6.26
N ILE A 126 1.64 -9.08 -5.80
CA ILE A 126 2.32 -8.23 -4.82
C ILE A 126 2.59 -6.90 -5.51
N ASP A 127 2.11 -5.82 -4.90
CA ASP A 127 2.34 -4.47 -5.42
C ASP A 127 3.72 -3.92 -5.05
N CYS A 128 4.13 -2.85 -5.71
CA CYS A 128 5.45 -2.25 -5.49
C CYS A 128 5.60 -1.68 -4.07
N VAL A 129 4.52 -1.24 -3.42
CA VAL A 129 4.58 -0.71 -2.04
C VAL A 129 4.95 -1.84 -1.09
N ALA A 130 4.30 -2.99 -1.24
CA ALA A 130 4.57 -4.18 -0.44
C ALA A 130 6.00 -4.69 -0.63
N THR A 131 6.45 -4.82 -1.88
CA THR A 131 7.84 -5.19 -2.20
C THR A 131 8.85 -4.20 -1.62
N CYS A 132 8.63 -2.90 -1.76
CA CYS A 132 9.52 -1.87 -1.21
C CYS A 132 9.53 -1.90 0.33
N GLY A 133 8.39 -2.17 0.97
CA GLY A 133 8.29 -2.33 2.42
C GLY A 133 9.07 -3.53 2.95
N VAL A 134 9.04 -4.67 2.25
CA VAL A 134 9.84 -5.86 2.60
C VAL A 134 11.33 -5.56 2.44
N LEU A 135 11.74 -5.01 1.30
CA LEU A 135 13.13 -4.60 1.07
C LEU A 135 13.61 -3.60 2.14
N ALA A 136 12.77 -2.62 2.50
CA ALA A 136 13.09 -1.65 3.54
C ALA A 136 13.32 -2.31 4.91
N ALA A 137 12.47 -3.27 5.29
CA ALA A 137 12.61 -4.05 6.51
C ALA A 137 13.87 -4.93 6.52
N MET A 138 14.24 -5.52 5.37
CA MET A 138 15.47 -6.30 5.23
C MET A 138 16.74 -5.43 5.26
N LEU A 139 16.68 -4.23 4.67
CA LEU A 139 17.79 -3.27 4.67
C LEU A 139 18.05 -2.72 6.08
N ALA A 140 17.00 -2.23 6.74
CA ALA A 140 17.05 -1.54 8.03
C ALA A 140 16.05 -2.15 9.03
N PRO A 141 16.29 -3.38 9.54
CA PRO A 141 15.35 -4.09 10.41
C PRO A 141 15.08 -3.39 11.75
N GLN A 142 16.01 -2.54 12.19
CA GLN A 142 15.87 -1.69 13.39
C GLN A 142 15.68 -0.21 13.04
N GLY A 143 15.39 0.11 11.78
CA GLY A 143 15.17 1.46 11.30
C GLY A 143 13.94 2.10 11.95
N ALA A 144 14.12 3.28 12.54
CA ALA A 144 13.02 4.01 13.17
C ALA A 144 12.02 4.54 12.14
N ARG A 145 12.47 4.98 10.97
CA ARG A 145 11.60 5.47 9.89
C ARG A 145 10.91 4.30 9.18
N VAL A 146 11.63 3.20 8.96
CA VAL A 146 11.05 1.96 8.40
C VAL A 146 9.92 1.44 9.30
N ARG A 147 10.16 1.35 10.61
CA ARG A 147 9.12 0.93 11.56
C ARG A 147 7.90 1.85 11.55
N LYS A 148 8.12 3.16 11.38
CA LYS A 148 7.03 4.15 11.36
C LYS A 148 6.14 4.02 10.11
N GLN A 149 6.72 3.65 8.97
CA GLN A 149 5.99 3.44 7.72
C GLN A 149 5.44 2.02 7.55
N ARG A 150 5.64 1.14 8.52
CA ARG A 150 5.31 -0.29 8.44
C ARG A 150 3.85 -0.54 8.06
N SER A 151 2.93 0.21 8.63
CA SER A 151 1.49 0.08 8.37
C SER A 151 1.11 0.45 6.93
N MET A 152 1.86 1.37 6.30
CA MET A 152 1.59 1.85 4.94
C MET A 152 1.94 0.84 3.85
N ILE A 153 2.55 -0.30 4.18
CA ILE A 153 2.76 -1.44 3.27
C ILE A 153 1.43 -1.89 2.64
N LEU A 154 0.33 -1.81 3.39
CA LEU A 154 -1.01 -2.18 2.92
C LEU A 154 -1.54 -1.25 1.81
N GLY A 155 -0.98 -0.05 1.67
CA GLY A 155 -1.53 1.00 0.82
C GLY A 155 -1.51 0.69 -0.68
N GLY A 156 -0.50 -0.04 -1.17
CA GLY A 156 -0.44 -0.40 -2.59
C GLY A 156 -1.56 -1.33 -3.02
N SER A 157 -1.81 -2.38 -2.23
CA SER A 157 -2.91 -3.33 -2.47
C SER A 157 -4.29 -2.65 -2.44
N TRP A 158 -4.44 -1.58 -1.65
CA TRP A 158 -5.66 -0.75 -1.63
C TRP A 158 -5.82 0.13 -2.87
N LEU A 159 -4.72 0.76 -3.31
CA LEU A 159 -4.72 1.69 -4.45
C LEU A 159 -4.85 0.96 -5.78
N ARG A 160 -4.32 -0.26 -5.86
CA ARG A 160 -4.44 -1.11 -7.03
C ARG A 160 -5.88 -1.60 -7.21
N GLN A 161 -6.33 -1.64 -8.46
CA GLN A 161 -7.66 -2.15 -8.83
C GLN A 161 -7.84 -3.66 -8.58
N SER A 162 -6.86 -4.35 -7.98
CA SER A 162 -6.96 -5.77 -7.63
C SER A 162 -8.13 -6.09 -6.69
N LEU A 163 -8.59 -5.11 -5.90
CA LEU A 163 -9.78 -5.26 -5.05
C LEU A 163 -11.09 -5.29 -5.85
N GLU A 164 -11.09 -4.93 -7.14
CA GLU A 164 -12.31 -4.84 -7.95
C GLU A 164 -12.77 -6.21 -8.50
N VAL A 165 -11.91 -7.24 -8.50
CA VAL A 165 -12.13 -8.49 -9.27
C VAL A 165 -12.35 -9.74 -8.39
N ASN A 166 -12.83 -9.56 -7.16
CA ASN A 166 -13.03 -10.58 -6.10
C ASN A 166 -11.78 -10.92 -5.30
N TYR A 167 -12.01 -11.14 -3.99
CA TYR A 167 -11.08 -11.63 -2.95
C TYR A 167 -9.61 -11.31 -3.20
N ALA A 168 -9.05 -10.36 -2.46
CA ALA A 168 -7.64 -9.98 -2.55
C ALA A 168 -6.84 -10.62 -1.41
N PRO A 169 -6.47 -11.90 -1.51
CA PRO A 169 -5.74 -12.61 -0.45
C PRO A 169 -4.39 -11.99 -0.14
N VAL A 170 -3.75 -11.31 -1.10
CA VAL A 170 -2.53 -10.52 -0.84
C VAL A 170 -2.78 -9.46 0.23
N MET A 171 -3.86 -8.69 0.08
CA MET A 171 -4.21 -7.64 1.04
C MET A 171 -4.54 -8.25 2.40
N ALA A 172 -5.34 -9.32 2.43
CA ALA A 172 -5.73 -9.98 3.68
C ALA A 172 -4.52 -10.53 4.43
N ILE A 173 -3.62 -11.25 3.76
CA ILE A 173 -2.41 -11.80 4.40
C ILE A 173 -1.51 -10.69 4.94
N ILE A 174 -1.30 -9.59 4.20
CA ILE A 174 -0.51 -8.45 4.69
C ILE A 174 -1.21 -7.79 5.87
N ARG A 175 -2.53 -7.53 5.78
CA ARG A 175 -3.34 -6.91 6.83
C ARG A 175 -3.27 -7.72 8.11
N ASP A 176 -3.54 -9.03 8.03
CA ASP A 176 -3.60 -9.92 9.19
C ASP A 176 -2.22 -10.05 9.83
N HIS A 177 -1.14 -10.16 9.03
CA HIS A 177 0.23 -10.13 9.55
C HIS A 177 0.55 -8.82 10.30
N LEU A 178 0.13 -7.68 9.75
CA LEU A 178 0.38 -6.37 10.35
C LEU A 178 -0.45 -6.15 11.63
N ASP A 179 -1.66 -6.69 11.71
CA ASP A 179 -2.51 -6.69 12.91
C ASP A 179 -1.92 -7.58 14.00
N GLU A 180 -1.55 -8.83 13.66
CA GLU A 180 -0.94 -9.79 14.60
C GLU A 180 0.37 -9.26 15.22
N GLU A 181 1.17 -8.50 14.48
CA GLU A 181 2.40 -7.90 15.00
C GLU A 181 2.19 -6.56 15.73
N GLY A 182 0.95 -6.04 15.75
CA GLY A 182 0.57 -4.77 16.39
C GLY A 182 0.94 -3.51 15.61
N SER A 183 1.21 -3.63 14.31
CA SER A 183 1.41 -2.47 13.42
C SER A 183 0.09 -1.87 12.94
N LEU A 184 -1.00 -2.62 13.04
CA LEU A 184 -2.37 -2.18 12.73
C LEU A 184 -3.32 -2.60 13.86
N ASP A 185 -4.45 -1.90 13.93
CA ASP A 185 -5.65 -2.35 14.61
C ASP A 185 -6.77 -2.47 13.56
N ILE A 186 -7.32 -3.66 13.35
CA ILE A 186 -8.47 -3.84 12.43
C ILE A 186 -9.79 -3.59 13.16
N ARG A 187 -10.61 -2.68 12.60
CA ARG A 187 -11.86 -2.21 13.20
C ARG A 187 -13.00 -2.18 12.18
N PRO A 188 -14.26 -2.42 12.59
CA PRO A 188 -15.40 -2.11 11.75
C PRO A 188 -15.58 -0.59 11.61
N LEU A 189 -16.23 -0.15 10.53
CA LEU A 189 -16.43 1.27 10.20
C LEU A 189 -16.99 2.12 11.36
N PRO A 190 -17.96 1.65 12.17
CA PRO A 190 -18.48 2.43 13.30
C PRO A 190 -17.48 2.63 14.46
N GLU A 191 -16.38 1.89 14.48
CA GLU A 191 -15.30 2.03 15.48
C GLU A 191 -14.17 2.94 15.00
N VAL A 192 -14.17 3.37 13.74
CA VAL A 192 -13.20 4.34 13.22
C VAL A 192 -13.56 5.74 13.71
N PRO A 193 -12.65 6.47 14.40
CA PRO A 193 -12.97 7.79 14.93
C PRO A 193 -13.28 8.83 13.84
N SER A 194 -12.49 8.86 12.77
CA SER A 194 -12.57 9.88 11.71
C SER A 194 -12.49 9.28 10.29
N PRO A 195 -13.48 8.47 9.86
CA PRO A 195 -13.52 7.94 8.50
C PRO A 195 -13.79 9.07 7.48
N ALA A 196 -13.18 8.96 6.29
CA ALA A 196 -13.38 9.90 5.19
C ALA A 196 -14.82 9.87 4.67
N GLN A 197 -15.44 11.05 4.57
CA GLN A 197 -16.80 11.22 4.06
C GLN A 197 -16.83 11.01 2.54
N GLY A 198 -17.93 10.46 2.03
CA GLY A 198 -18.12 10.23 0.59
C GLY A 198 -17.24 9.15 -0.02
N MET A 199 -16.40 8.45 0.77
CA MET A 199 -15.55 7.37 0.26
C MET A 199 -16.34 6.12 -0.13
N ILE A 200 -17.45 5.83 0.56
CA ILE A 200 -18.36 4.73 0.23
C ILE A 200 -19.59 5.34 -0.47
N PRO A 201 -19.75 5.17 -1.79
CA PRO A 201 -20.92 5.67 -2.53
C PRO A 201 -22.22 5.16 -1.92
N GLY A 202 -23.25 6.01 -1.88
CA GLY A 202 -24.57 5.67 -1.34
C GLY A 202 -24.66 5.55 0.20
N LEU A 203 -23.53 5.46 0.91
CA LEU A 203 -23.53 5.36 2.37
C LEU A 203 -23.96 6.68 3.02
N SER A 204 -24.91 6.62 3.96
CA SER A 204 -25.38 7.82 4.67
C SER A 204 -24.51 8.15 5.87
N ASP A 205 -23.76 9.26 5.80
CA ASP A 205 -22.98 9.79 6.93
C ASP A 205 -23.84 10.04 8.18
N ARG A 206 -25.11 10.43 7.99
CA ARG A 206 -26.05 10.64 9.09
C ARG A 206 -26.39 9.32 9.78
N MET A 207 -26.61 8.25 9.02
CA MET A 207 -26.88 6.92 9.59
C MET A 207 -25.65 6.37 10.29
N LEU A 208 -24.46 6.52 9.69
CA LEU A 208 -23.20 6.12 10.33
C LEU A 208 -23.00 6.84 11.67
N LYS A 209 -23.15 8.18 11.71
CA LYS A 209 -23.04 8.96 12.97
C LYS A 209 -24.03 8.52 14.05
N ARG A 210 -25.22 8.05 13.67
CA ARG A 210 -26.19 7.49 14.61
C ARG A 210 -25.74 6.11 15.10
N LEU A 211 -25.26 5.26 14.17
CA LEU A 211 -24.79 3.92 14.49
C LEU A 211 -23.61 3.95 15.46
N VAL A 212 -22.62 4.82 15.24
CA VAL A 212 -21.46 5.02 16.14
C VAL A 212 -21.91 5.24 17.59
N LYS A 213 -22.98 6.01 17.82
CA LYS A 213 -23.49 6.29 19.18
C LYS A 213 -24.14 5.08 19.85
N SER A 214 -24.80 4.22 19.09
CA SER A 214 -25.45 3.01 19.61
C SER A 214 -24.54 1.79 19.66
N TRP A 215 -23.47 1.78 18.86
CA TRP A 215 -22.55 0.65 18.66
C TRP A 215 -22.03 -0.01 19.95
N PRO A 216 -21.61 0.75 21.00
CA PRO A 216 -21.08 0.14 22.23
C PRO A 216 -22.11 -0.69 23.00
N ASN A 217 -23.40 -0.43 22.79
CA ASN A 217 -24.51 -1.11 23.49
C ASN A 217 -25.10 -2.29 22.69
N MET A 218 -24.57 -2.57 21.50
CA MET A 218 -25.06 -3.62 20.62
C MET A 218 -24.29 -4.92 20.80
N ASP A 219 -25.01 -6.05 20.78
CA ASP A 219 -24.42 -7.38 20.65
C ASP A 219 -24.01 -7.70 19.19
N ILE A 220 -23.46 -8.90 18.96
CA ILE A 220 -22.91 -9.30 17.66
C ILE A 220 -23.99 -9.36 16.56
N ASP A 221 -25.19 -9.86 16.89
CA ASP A 221 -26.29 -10.01 15.94
C ASP A 221 -26.88 -8.64 15.56
N GLN A 222 -27.01 -7.76 16.55
CA GLN A 222 -27.43 -6.37 16.36
C GLN A 222 -26.43 -5.59 15.50
N ARG A 223 -25.13 -5.74 15.76
CA ARG A 223 -24.05 -5.11 14.97
C ARG A 223 -24.09 -5.55 13.52
N SER A 224 -24.22 -6.85 13.29
CA SER A 224 -24.32 -7.45 11.95
C SER A 224 -25.52 -6.90 11.18
N SER A 225 -26.70 -6.91 11.81
CA SER A 225 -27.94 -6.38 11.22
C SER A 225 -27.84 -4.88 10.93
N ALA A 226 -27.27 -4.10 11.86
CA ALA A 226 -27.15 -2.65 11.71
C ALA A 226 -26.17 -2.26 10.59
N ILE A 227 -25.07 -3.00 10.42
CA ILE A 227 -24.17 -2.81 9.29
C ILE A 227 -24.86 -3.18 7.98
N SER A 228 -25.58 -4.30 7.90
CA SER A 228 -26.32 -4.67 6.69
C SER A 228 -27.31 -3.58 6.26
N GLU A 229 -28.03 -2.98 7.22
CA GLU A 229 -28.93 -1.85 6.94
C GLU A 229 -28.16 -0.60 6.46
N LEU A 230 -27.03 -0.28 7.09
CA LEU A 230 -26.20 0.87 6.73
C LEU A 230 -25.66 0.78 5.30
N VAL A 231 -25.22 -0.40 4.86
CA VAL A 231 -24.55 -0.60 3.56
C VAL A 231 -25.50 -0.93 2.42
N LEU A 232 -26.77 -1.25 2.72
CA LEU A 232 -27.77 -1.60 1.71
C LEU A 232 -27.87 -0.59 0.55
N PRO A 233 -27.79 0.73 0.77
CA PRO A 233 -27.78 1.69 -0.33
C PRO A 233 -26.51 1.59 -1.19
N ALA A 234 -25.35 1.36 -0.58
CA ALA A 234 -24.07 1.24 -1.28
C ALA A 234 -24.01 0.03 -2.22
N LEU A 235 -24.74 -1.05 -1.89
CA LEU A 235 -24.87 -2.23 -2.75
C LEU A 235 -25.62 -1.97 -4.07
N ARG A 236 -26.30 -0.82 -4.20
CA ARG A 236 -27.05 -0.43 -5.40
C ARG A 236 -26.30 0.55 -6.28
N GLU A 237 -25.16 1.06 -5.80
CA GLU A 237 -24.32 2.00 -6.54
C GLU A 237 -23.26 1.24 -7.34
N ASP A 238 -22.99 1.74 -8.54
CA ASP A 238 -21.83 1.27 -9.32
C ASP A 238 -20.55 1.89 -8.73
N GLY A 239 -19.44 1.14 -8.78
CA GLY A 239 -18.10 1.68 -8.49
C GLY A 239 -17.35 1.06 -7.32
N LEU A 240 -17.97 0.20 -6.51
CA LEU A 240 -17.26 -0.65 -5.54
C LEU A 240 -17.66 -2.12 -5.73
N SER A 241 -16.67 -3.01 -5.75
CA SER A 241 -16.92 -4.44 -5.66
C SER A 241 -17.43 -4.82 -4.27
N THR A 242 -18.16 -5.93 -4.16
CA THR A 242 -18.61 -6.46 -2.86
C THR A 242 -17.44 -6.68 -1.89
N GLY A 243 -16.31 -7.23 -2.38
CA GLY A 243 -15.12 -7.45 -1.56
C GLY A 243 -14.50 -6.14 -1.07
N ARG A 244 -14.47 -5.09 -1.90
CA ARG A 244 -13.98 -3.78 -1.46
C ARG A 244 -14.91 -3.14 -0.44
N LEU A 245 -16.22 -3.31 -0.59
CA LEU A 245 -17.19 -2.83 0.39
C LEU A 245 -17.03 -3.54 1.73
N GLU A 246 -16.79 -4.86 1.72
CA GLU A 246 -16.54 -5.65 2.92
C GLU A 246 -15.32 -5.13 3.70
N GLU A 247 -14.19 -4.90 3.02
CA GLU A 247 -12.99 -4.30 3.63
C GLU A 247 -13.27 -2.91 4.21
N LEU A 248 -14.08 -2.09 3.52
CA LEU A 248 -14.44 -0.74 3.98
C LEU A 248 -15.41 -0.70 5.15
N VAL A 249 -16.04 -1.82 5.46
CA VAL A 249 -17.11 -1.88 6.47
C VAL A 249 -16.65 -2.66 7.68
N TRP A 250 -15.91 -3.75 7.49
CA TRP A 250 -15.51 -4.67 8.55
C TRP A 250 -14.03 -4.58 8.90
N HIS A 251 -13.17 -4.27 7.92
CA HIS A 251 -11.71 -4.45 8.06
C HIS A 251 -10.94 -3.13 7.92
N ARG A 252 -11.35 -2.08 8.64
CA ARG A 252 -10.66 -0.79 8.61
C ARG A 252 -9.35 -0.88 9.37
N ALA A 253 -8.26 -0.77 8.62
CA ALA A 253 -6.91 -0.73 9.15
C ALA A 253 -6.59 0.63 9.76
N LEU A 254 -6.51 0.69 11.10
CA LEU A 254 -6.03 1.85 11.84
C LEU A 254 -4.57 1.67 12.23
N ILE A 255 -3.82 2.76 12.21
CA ILE A 255 -2.48 2.82 12.79
C ILE A 255 -2.66 3.15 14.28
N PRO A 256 -2.10 2.38 15.22
CA PRO A 256 -2.25 2.66 16.64
C PRO A 256 -1.86 4.10 16.99
N GLY A 257 -2.78 4.82 17.65
CA GLY A 257 -2.62 6.23 18.00
C GLY A 257 -3.02 7.23 16.90
N ASN A 258 -3.57 6.78 15.78
CA ASN A 258 -4.15 7.63 14.73
C ASN A 258 -5.68 7.48 14.69
N ASP A 259 -6.39 8.59 14.48
CA ASP A 259 -7.84 8.65 14.43
C ASP A 259 -8.41 8.35 13.02
N VAL A 260 -7.55 8.36 12.01
CA VAL A 260 -7.92 8.16 10.59
C VAL A 260 -7.34 6.84 10.10
N ASP A 261 -8.20 5.97 9.60
CA ASP A 261 -7.79 4.69 9.02
C ASP A 261 -7.06 4.87 7.66
N ILE A 262 -6.28 3.86 7.27
CA ILE A 262 -5.45 3.91 6.06
C ILE A 262 -6.29 4.13 4.78
N ALA A 263 -7.46 3.52 4.66
CA ALA A 263 -8.29 3.70 3.46
C ALA A 263 -8.76 5.16 3.33
N SER A 264 -9.15 5.79 4.45
CA SER A 264 -9.52 7.21 4.51
C SER A 264 -8.34 8.15 4.21
N GLN A 265 -7.15 7.84 4.74
CA GLN A 265 -5.91 8.55 4.45
C GLN A 265 -5.61 8.53 2.94
N LEU A 266 -5.63 7.34 2.33
CA LEU A 266 -5.38 7.14 0.89
C LEU A 266 -6.43 7.83 0.02
N HIS A 267 -7.71 7.77 0.41
CA HIS A 267 -8.79 8.44 -0.30
C HIS A 267 -8.59 9.97 -0.32
N SER A 268 -8.31 10.56 0.85
CA SER A 268 -8.11 12.00 1.00
C SER A 268 -6.86 12.45 0.23
N ALA A 269 -5.76 11.72 0.35
CA ALA A 269 -4.53 11.99 -0.41
C ALA A 269 -4.75 11.91 -1.92
N ARG A 270 -5.54 10.94 -2.39
CA ARG A 270 -5.88 10.81 -3.82
C ARG A 270 -6.74 11.96 -4.32
N GLN A 271 -7.69 12.44 -3.53
CA GLN A 271 -8.53 13.60 -3.88
C GLN A 271 -7.74 14.90 -3.91
N ALA A 272 -6.75 15.05 -3.03
CA ALA A 272 -5.90 16.24 -2.97
C ALA A 272 -4.76 16.24 -4.00
N TRP A 273 -4.64 15.17 -4.81
CA TRP A 273 -3.54 15.04 -5.76
C TRP A 273 -3.70 16.02 -6.92
N PRO A 274 -2.70 16.86 -7.25
CA PRO A 274 -2.81 17.81 -8.35
C PRO A 274 -2.89 17.13 -9.73
N ASP A 275 -3.67 17.71 -10.64
CA ASP A 275 -3.73 17.30 -12.05
C ASP A 275 -2.55 17.85 -12.87
N ASP A 276 -2.03 19.02 -12.49
CA ASP A 276 -0.86 19.64 -13.13
C ASP A 276 0.42 18.86 -12.81
N SER A 277 1.23 18.57 -13.83
CA SER A 277 2.40 17.69 -13.70
C SER A 277 3.47 18.25 -12.76
N ASP A 278 3.76 19.55 -12.82
CA ASP A 278 4.80 20.16 -11.98
C ASP A 278 4.29 20.29 -10.54
N ALA A 279 3.03 20.67 -10.35
CA ALA A 279 2.39 20.68 -9.04
C ALA A 279 2.36 19.27 -8.42
N ALA A 280 2.05 18.24 -9.20
CA ALA A 280 2.02 16.85 -8.75
C ALA A 280 3.41 16.39 -8.30
N ARG A 281 4.48 16.77 -9.01
CA ARG A 281 5.87 16.44 -8.61
C ARG A 281 6.27 17.09 -7.29
N ILE A 282 5.92 18.36 -7.09
CA ILE A 282 6.18 19.08 -5.83
C ILE A 282 5.36 18.44 -4.69
N HIS A 283 4.08 18.18 -4.94
CA HIS A 283 3.19 17.53 -3.98
C HIS A 283 3.70 16.13 -3.58
N SER A 284 4.12 15.33 -4.56
CA SER A 284 4.73 14.00 -4.35
C SER A 284 5.92 14.04 -3.40
N SER A 285 6.81 15.02 -3.57
CA SER A 285 7.98 15.16 -2.71
C SER A 285 7.58 15.50 -1.26
N LYS A 286 6.57 16.36 -1.07
CA LYS A 286 6.03 16.68 0.26
C LYS A 286 5.38 15.46 0.92
N ILE A 287 4.63 14.66 0.15
CA ILE A 287 4.00 13.43 0.64
C ILE A 287 5.06 12.42 1.07
N ALA A 288 6.12 12.22 0.27
CA ALA A 288 7.24 11.35 0.67
C ALA A 288 7.88 11.82 1.98
N ASP A 289 8.15 13.12 2.14
CA ASP A 289 8.74 13.68 3.36
C ASP A 289 7.81 13.48 4.58
N GLN A 290 6.50 13.66 4.39
CA GLN A 290 5.49 13.44 5.42
C GLN A 290 5.44 11.97 5.84
N LEU A 291 5.41 11.03 4.89
CA LEU A 291 5.44 9.59 5.16
C LEU A 291 6.70 9.19 5.92
N ILE A 292 7.87 9.68 5.50
CA ILE A 292 9.15 9.39 6.18
C ILE A 292 9.17 9.93 7.62
N THR A 293 8.56 11.10 7.83
CA THR A 293 8.59 11.77 9.13
C THR A 293 7.52 11.25 10.08
N THR A 294 6.34 10.92 9.58
CA THR A 294 5.14 10.64 10.39
C THR A 294 4.59 9.21 10.24
N GLY A 295 4.93 8.52 9.15
CA GLY A 295 4.37 7.20 8.83
C GLY A 295 2.96 7.22 8.26
N CYS A 296 2.36 8.40 8.12
CA CYS A 296 0.96 8.59 7.73
C CYS A 296 0.83 9.65 6.61
N LEU A 297 -0.31 9.67 5.93
CA LEU A 297 -0.68 10.69 4.94
C LEU A 297 -1.50 11.82 5.55
#